data_AF-A0A7R9Z4E6-F1
#
_entry.id   AF-A0A7R9Z4E6-F1
#
_cell.length_a   1.000
_cell.length_b   1.000
_cell.length_c   1.000
_cell.angle_alpha   90.00
_cell.angle_beta   90.00
_cell.angle_gamma   90.00
#
_symmetry.space_group_name_H-M   'P 1'
#
loop_
_entity.id
_entity.type
_entity.pdbx_description
1 polymer ?
#
loop_
_entity_poly.entity_id
_entity_poly.type
_entity_poly.pdbx_seq_one_letter_code
_entity_poly.pdbx_strand_id
1 'polypeptide(L)'
;RHEVVTRDGYILTVFRIPGSRGATDFSAARPPVLLAHGISLSSTCWVVNEARESLGFVLADQGYDVWMMNTRGNTYAKGHKRLTDSESEFWAFSADQMALVDLP
;
A
#
# COMPACT_ATOMS: atom_id res chain seq x y z
N ARG A 1 7.40 5.50 -3.31
CA ARG A 1 7.31 4.01 -3.35
C ARG A 1 8.22 3.48 -2.26
N HIS A 2 7.74 2.55 -1.45
CA HIS A 2 8.48 1.89 -0.39
C HIS A 2 8.30 0.38 -0.54
N GLU A 3 9.29 -0.41 -0.12
CA GLU A 3 9.19 -1.86 -0.09
C GLU A 3 9.23 -2.33 1.36
N VAL A 4 8.25 -3.14 1.73
CA VAL A 4 8.15 -3.76 3.05
C VAL A 4 8.35 -5.25 2.86
N VAL A 5 9.27 -5.84 3.62
CA VAL A 5 9.51 -7.28 3.60
C VAL A 5 8.83 -7.88 4.81
N THR A 6 7.84 -8.74 4.58
CA THR A 6 7.14 -9.44 5.66
C THR A 6 8.07 -10.46 6.32
N ARG A 7 7.76 -10.87 7.56
CA ARG A 7 8.57 -11.86 8.30
C ARG A 7 8.68 -13.22 7.58
N ASP A 8 7.71 -13.57 6.74
CA ASP A 8 7.70 -14.80 5.94
C ASP A 8 8.25 -14.62 4.52
N GLY A 9 8.66 -13.40 4.14
CA GLY A 9 9.49 -13.15 2.97
C GLY A 9 8.78 -12.53 1.78
N TYR A 10 7.49 -12.20 1.85
CA TYR A 10 6.80 -11.43 0.82
C TYR A 10 7.33 -10.00 0.77
N ILE A 11 7.37 -9.43 -0.43
CA ILE A 11 7.82 -8.07 -0.68
C ILE A 11 6.61 -7.27 -1.14
N LEU A 12 6.13 -6.39 -0.26
CA LEU A 12 4.96 -5.56 -0.47
C LEU A 12 5.40 -4.17 -0.92
N THR A 13 4.90 -3.71 -2.06
CA THR A 13 5.08 -2.30 -2.44
C THR A 13 4.03 -1.44 -1.77
N VAL A 14 4.48 -0.45 -0.99
CA VAL A 14 3.60 0.57 -0.38
C VAL A 14 3.81 1.90 -1.10
N PHE A 15 2.71 2.54 -1.49
CA PHE A 15 2.74 3.87 -2.09
C PHE A 15 2.47 4.93 -1.05
N ARG A 16 3.01 6.13 -1.25
CA ARG A 16 2.90 7.24 -0.31
C ARG A 16 2.65 8.54 -1.06
N ILE A 17 1.68 9.33 -0.58
CA ILE A 17 1.45 10.72 -0.97
C ILE A 17 1.80 11.57 0.26
N PRO A 18 3.01 12.16 0.33
CA PRO A 18 3.51 12.85 1.52
C PRO A 18 2.88 14.24 1.76
N GLY A 19 2.04 14.71 0.84
CA GLY A 19 1.36 16.00 0.90
C GLY A 19 0.72 16.37 -0.43
N SER A 20 -0.04 17.47 -0.44
CA SER A 20 -0.73 17.99 -1.62
C SER A 20 0.20 18.39 -2.76
N ARG A 21 -0.36 18.50 -3.97
CA ARG A 21 0.40 18.94 -5.14
C ARG A 21 0.83 20.40 -4.97
N GLY A 22 2.14 20.65 -4.94
CA GLY A 22 2.71 21.99 -4.72
C GLY A 22 3.01 22.32 -3.27
N ALA A 23 2.82 21.38 -2.33
CA ALA A 23 3.39 21.51 -0.99
C ALA A 23 4.91 21.63 -1.08
N THR A 24 5.46 22.74 -0.59
CA THR A 24 6.90 23.01 -0.56
C THR A 24 7.53 22.69 0.80
N ASP A 25 6.70 22.62 1.83
CA ASP A 25 7.11 22.29 3.19
C ASP A 25 6.67 20.87 3.56
N PHE A 26 7.63 19.96 3.62
CA PHE A 26 7.45 18.59 4.16
C PHE A 26 8.09 18.45 5.55
N SER A 27 8.51 19.55 6.18
CA SER A 27 9.11 19.57 7.52
C SER A 27 8.06 19.49 8.63
N ALA A 28 6.85 19.99 8.39
CA ALA A 28 5.73 19.84 9.30
C ALA A 28 5.28 18.37 9.36
N ALA A 29 5.26 17.79 10.56
CA ALA A 29 4.75 16.45 10.80
C ALA A 29 3.25 16.39 10.45
N ARG A 30 2.92 15.71 9.35
CA ARG A 30 1.53 15.44 8.95
C ARG A 30 1.04 14.15 9.60
N PRO A 31 -0.22 14.10 10.08
CA PRO A 31 -0.77 12.87 10.65
C PRO A 31 -0.81 11.77 9.57
N PRO A 32 -0.25 10.57 9.83
CA PRO A 32 -0.26 9.49 8.87
C PRO A 32 -1.64 8.83 8.78
N VAL A 33 -2.04 8.45 7.57
CA VAL A 33 -3.22 7.62 7.31
C VAL A 33 -2.81 6.44 6.45
N LEU A 34 -3.17 5.22 6.87
CA LEU A 34 -2.98 4.01 6.10
C LEU A 34 -4.29 3.60 5.42
N LEU A 35 -4.30 3.53 4.09
CA LEU A 35 -5.42 3.06 3.29
C LEU A 35 -5.16 1.62 2.85
N ALA A 36 -5.98 0.70 3.37
CA ALA A 36 -5.94 -0.73 3.06
C ALA A 36 -7.07 -1.09 2.10
N HIS A 37 -6.73 -1.61 0.91
CA HIS A 37 -7.72 -1.99 -0.10
C HIS A 37 -8.51 -3.25 0.29
N GLY A 38 -9.64 -3.48 -0.39
CA GLY A 38 -10.47 -4.67 -0.22
C GLY A 38 -9.98 -5.91 -0.99
N ILE A 39 -10.79 -6.97 -0.96
CA ILE A 39 -10.53 -8.24 -1.65
C ILE A 39 -10.41 -8.01 -3.17
N SER A 40 -9.39 -8.63 -3.79
CA SER A 40 -9.12 -8.55 -5.24
C SER A 40 -8.82 -7.14 -5.78
N LEU A 41 -8.48 -6.19 -4.91
CA LEU A 41 -8.07 -4.83 -5.27
C LEU A 41 -6.56 -4.63 -5.10
N SER A 42 -6.12 -3.41 -5.41
CA SER A 42 -4.79 -2.91 -5.06
C SER A 42 -4.89 -1.46 -4.59
N SER A 43 -3.78 -0.88 -4.15
CA SER A 43 -3.70 0.51 -3.71
C SER A 43 -4.23 1.54 -4.73
N THR A 44 -4.32 1.17 -6.02
CA THR A 44 -4.86 2.07 -7.06
C THR A 44 -6.31 2.47 -6.84
N CYS A 45 -7.10 1.70 -6.09
CA CYS A 45 -8.50 2.04 -5.83
C CYS A 45 -8.67 3.39 -5.12
N TRP A 46 -7.61 3.88 -4.46
CA TRP A 46 -7.62 5.17 -3.75
C TRP A 46 -7.27 6.37 -4.63
N VAL A 47 -6.82 6.15 -5.87
CA VAL A 47 -6.27 7.18 -6.78
C VAL A 47 -6.73 7.02 -8.23
N VAL A 48 -7.76 6.20 -8.49
CA VAL A 48 -8.19 5.86 -9.86
C VAL A 48 -9.06 6.93 -10.51
N ASN A 49 -9.75 7.74 -9.72
CA ASN A 49 -10.59 8.86 -10.20
C ASN A 49 -9.81 10.18 -10.20
N GLU A 50 -10.50 11.27 -10.55
CA GLU A 50 -9.98 12.64 -10.47
C GLU A 50 -9.50 13.02 -9.06
N ALA A 51 -8.62 14.02 -8.98
CA ALA A 51 -7.98 14.44 -7.72
C ALA A 51 -8.97 14.75 -6.58
N ARG A 52 -10.11 15.37 -6.91
CA ARG A 52 -11.15 15.76 -5.94
C ARG A 52 -12.12 14.62 -5.57
N GLU A 53 -12.00 13.45 -6.20
CA GLU A 53 -12.93 12.31 -6.06
C GLU A 53 -12.22 11.04 -5.55
N SER A 54 -10.90 11.04 -5.58
CA SER A 54 -10.05 9.96 -5.10
C SER A 54 -9.61 10.22 -3.66
N LEU A 55 -9.98 9.32 -2.74
CA LEU A 55 -9.73 9.48 -1.30
C LEU A 55 -8.25 9.76 -0.97
N GLY A 56 -7.32 9.12 -1.68
CA GLY A 56 -5.88 9.32 -1.46
C GLY A 56 -5.44 10.76 -1.73
N PHE A 57 -5.99 11.39 -2.77
CA PHE A 57 -5.70 12.79 -3.11
C PHE A 57 -6.45 13.76 -2.18
N VAL A 58 -7.73 13.49 -1.88
CA VAL A 58 -8.52 14.31 -0.95
C VAL A 58 -7.85 14.38 0.43
N LEU A 59 -7.37 13.27 0.98
CA LEU A 59 -6.67 13.27 2.27
C LEU A 59 -5.34 14.04 2.22
N ALA A 60 -4.57 13.90 1.14
CA ALA A 60 -3.31 14.63 0.99
C ALA A 60 -3.55 16.16 0.92
N ASP A 61 -4.61 16.59 0.22
CA ASP A 61 -5.02 17.99 0.14
C ASP A 61 -5.53 18.54 1.48
N GLN A 62 -6.05 17.68 2.36
CA GLN A 62 -6.42 18.02 3.75
C GLN A 62 -5.23 17.95 4.73
N GLY A 63 -4.00 17.73 4.24
CA GLY A 63 -2.79 17.81 5.06
C GLY A 63 -2.39 16.51 5.76
N TYR A 64 -2.92 15.36 5.33
CA TYR A 64 -2.48 14.05 5.83
C TYR A 64 -1.27 13.52 5.06
N ASP A 65 -0.47 12.67 5.72
CA ASP A 65 0.55 11.84 5.08
C ASP A 65 -0.06 10.49 4.71
N VAL A 66 -0.38 10.29 3.43
CA VAL A 66 -1.21 9.17 3.00
C VAL A 66 -0.35 8.00 2.56
N TRP A 67 -0.48 6.87 3.23
CA TRP A 67 0.14 5.60 2.89
C TRP A 67 -0.92 4.67 2.31
N MET A 68 -0.63 4.03 1.19
CA MET A 68 -1.53 3.08 0.54
C MET A 68 -0.82 1.74 0.46
N MET A 69 -1.27 0.80 1.28
CA MET A 69 -0.68 -0.53 1.33
C MET A 69 -1.18 -1.42 0.19
N ASN A 70 -0.38 -2.44 -0.11
CA ASN A 70 -0.77 -3.58 -0.93
C ASN A 70 -0.56 -4.85 -0.10
N THR A 71 -1.48 -5.79 -0.20
CA THR A 71 -1.35 -7.12 0.41
C THR A 71 -0.71 -8.11 -0.54
N ARG A 72 -0.06 -9.14 0.00
CA ARG A 72 0.60 -10.21 -0.76
C ARG A 72 -0.27 -10.74 -1.90
N GLY A 73 0.36 -10.97 -3.05
CA GLY A 73 -0.25 -11.57 -4.24
C GLY A 73 -0.95 -10.60 -5.20
N ASN A 74 -1.25 -9.36 -4.80
CA ASN A 74 -1.80 -8.38 -5.74
C ASN A 74 -0.74 -7.84 -6.72
N THR A 75 -1.14 -7.07 -7.73
CA THR A 75 -0.26 -6.54 -8.80
C THR A 75 1.04 -5.90 -8.31
N TYR A 76 1.05 -5.27 -7.14
CA TYR A 76 2.22 -4.55 -6.60
C TYR A 76 2.92 -5.31 -5.46
N ALA A 77 2.53 -6.56 -5.20
CA ALA A 77 3.01 -7.36 -4.08
C ALA A 77 3.23 -8.85 -4.48
N LYS A 78 3.76 -9.07 -5.69
CA LYS A 78 4.15 -10.41 -6.20
C LYS A 78 5.62 -10.78 -5.99
N GLY A 79 6.36 -10.01 -5.19
CA GLY A 79 7.75 -10.33 -4.86
C GLY A 79 7.84 -11.24 -3.64
N HIS A 80 8.81 -12.14 -3.62
CA HIS A 80 9.16 -12.94 -2.45
C HIS A 80 10.68 -13.18 -2.38
N LYS A 81 11.23 -13.33 -1.18
CA LYS A 81 12.68 -13.50 -0.97
C LYS A 81 13.23 -14.83 -1.49
N ARG A 82 12.38 -15.85 -1.59
CA ARG A 82 12.77 -17.23 -1.90
C ARG A 82 11.94 -17.91 -2.98
N LEU A 83 10.74 -17.39 -3.26
CA LEU A 83 9.74 -18.03 -4.12
C LEU A 83 9.47 -17.13 -5.31
N THR A 84 8.97 -17.69 -6.39
CA THR A 84 8.42 -16.97 -7.53
C THR A 84 6.91 -17.16 -7.60
N ASP A 85 6.21 -16.27 -8.31
CA ASP A 85 4.75 -16.31 -8.45
C ASP A 85 4.26 -17.46 -9.36
N SER A 86 5.17 -18.27 -9.91
CA SER A 86 4.86 -19.53 -10.60
C SER A 86 4.79 -20.74 -9.67
N GLU A 87 5.30 -20.65 -8.45
CA GLU A 87 5.29 -21.73 -7.45
C GLU A 87 3.96 -21.71 -6.68
N SER A 88 3.35 -22.88 -6.43
CA SER A 88 2.06 -22.94 -5.73
C SER A 88 2.17 -22.52 -4.27
N GLU A 89 3.34 -22.75 -3.65
CA GLU A 89 3.67 -22.32 -2.29
C GLU A 89 3.63 -20.79 -2.14
N PHE A 90 3.93 -20.04 -3.21
CA PHE A 90 3.80 -18.58 -3.21
C PHE A 90 2.34 -18.16 -2.98
N TRP A 91 1.37 -18.97 -3.36
CA TRP A 91 -0.06 -18.68 -3.25
C TRP A 91 -0.72 -19.33 -2.04
N ALA A 92 0.04 -20.00 -1.18
CA ALA A 92 -0.45 -20.69 0.00
C ALA A 92 -0.71 -19.73 1.19
N PHE A 93 -1.54 -18.71 0.97
CA PHE A 93 -1.96 -17.75 1.99
C PHE A 93 -3.46 -17.45 1.90
N SER A 94 -4.01 -16.87 2.96
CA SER A 94 -5.38 -16.36 3.04
C SER A 94 -5.38 -14.94 3.62
N ALA A 95 -6.57 -14.42 3.93
CA ALA A 95 -6.72 -13.19 4.69
C ALA A 95 -6.02 -13.23 6.05
N ASP A 96 -5.78 -14.42 6.62
CA ASP A 96 -5.09 -14.59 7.90
C ASP A 96 -3.66 -14.05 7.83
N GLN A 97 -2.91 -14.41 6.79
CA GLN A 97 -1.56 -13.89 6.63
C GLN A 97 -1.57 -12.40 6.28
N MET A 98 -2.54 -11.92 5.52
CA MET A 98 -2.67 -10.48 5.26
C MET A 98 -2.86 -9.70 6.58
N ALA A 99 -3.72 -10.18 7.48
CA ALA A 99 -3.98 -9.52 8.76
C ALA A 99 -2.84 -9.68 9.78
N LEU A 100 -2.26 -10.88 9.88
CA LEU A 100 -1.29 -11.23 10.94
C LEU A 100 0.17 -10.98 10.54
N VAL A 101 0.44 -10.72 9.26
CA VAL A 101 1.79 -10.70 8.71
C VAL A 101 2.07 -9.52 7.77
N ASP A 102 1.10 -9.09 6.95
CA ASP A 102 1.30 -7.94 6.05
C ASP A 102 1.07 -6.59 6.75
N LEU A 103 0.16 -6.55 7.74
CA LEU A 103 -0.22 -5.32 8.43
C LEU A 103 0.70 -4.91 9.60
N PRO A 104 1.14 -5.82 10.50
CA PRO A 104 2.01 -5.47 11.63
C PRO A 104 3.45 -5.14 11.21
#